data_AF-A0AAW0LG35-F1
#
_entry.id   AF-A0AAW0LG35-F1
#
_cell.length_a   1.000
_cell.length_b   1.000
_cell.length_c   1.000
_cell.angle_alpha   90.00
_cell.angle_beta   90.00
_cell.angle_gamma   90.00
#
_symmetry.space_group_name_H-M   'P 1'
#
loop_
_entity.id
_entity.type
_entity.pdbx_description
1 polymer ?
#
loop_
_entity_poly.entity_id
_entity_poly.type
_entity_poly.pdbx_seq_one_letter_code
_entity_poly.pdbx_strand_id
1 'polypeptide(L)'
;MLEKCSPCSYIMVDSHQCRHDPSHIVTHRIESTVVEFASCLLKATSPNKNSKWSSFLQILNMMVAWEISFQISTHYSLTEPQAARTISEVLSSKSALFVGNSMAIRDLDMYGHNWSECIHSFSASMLDSELPFHWLRVAGNRGASGIDGLLSTAVGFAVGCNKQVSS
;
A
#
# COMPACT_ATOMS: atom_id res chain seq x y z
N MET A 1 0.00 19.75 1.89
CA MET A 1 -0.51 19.92 0.50
C MET A 1 -2.04 20.06 0.50
N LEU A 2 -2.78 19.25 1.25
CA LEU A 2 -4.23 19.44 1.48
C LEU A 2 -4.58 20.68 2.32
N GLU A 3 -3.71 21.11 3.25
CA GLU A 3 -3.90 22.37 4.00
C GLU A 3 -3.77 23.63 3.11
N LYS A 4 -3.07 23.53 1.97
CA LYS A 4 -2.89 24.64 1.02
C LYS A 4 -3.96 24.65 -0.08
N CYS A 5 -4.54 23.49 -0.37
CA CYS A 5 -5.66 23.31 -1.30
C CYS A 5 -6.67 22.35 -0.67
N SER A 6 -7.51 22.85 0.24
CA SER A 6 -8.50 22.03 0.93
C SER A 6 -9.71 21.78 0.01
N PRO A 7 -10.13 20.53 -0.19
CA PRO A 7 -11.33 20.25 -0.93
C PRO A 7 -12.56 20.77 -0.16
N CYS A 8 -13.63 21.16 -0.87
CA CYS A 8 -14.89 21.57 -0.24
C CYS A 8 -15.52 20.45 0.60
N SER A 9 -15.18 19.19 0.31
CA SER A 9 -15.61 18.03 1.09
C SER A 9 -14.46 17.05 1.25
N TYR A 10 -14.13 16.72 2.50
CA TYR A 10 -13.18 15.68 2.85
C TYR A 10 -13.86 14.70 3.80
N ILE A 11 -14.13 13.49 3.30
CA ILE A 11 -14.88 12.46 4.00
C ILE A 11 -13.89 11.43 4.54
N MET A 12 -13.93 11.19 5.85
CA MET A 12 -13.18 10.14 6.52
C MET A 12 -14.14 9.05 7.00
N VAL A 13 -13.88 7.81 6.58
CA VAL A 13 -14.64 6.62 7.00
C VAL A 13 -13.75 5.83 7.94
N ASP A 14 -14.25 5.52 9.12
CA ASP A 14 -13.51 4.83 10.17
C ASP A 14 -14.46 3.96 10.99
N SER A 15 -13.96 2.86 11.54
CA SER A 15 -14.77 1.90 12.31
C SER A 15 -14.80 2.20 13.81
N HIS A 16 -14.11 3.24 14.26
CA HIS A 16 -14.02 3.61 15.67
C HIS A 16 -14.21 5.11 15.89
N GLN A 17 -14.47 5.49 17.15
CA GLN A 17 -14.74 6.87 17.56
C GLN A 17 -13.48 7.74 17.72
N CYS A 18 -12.28 7.16 17.74
CA CYS A 18 -11.04 7.91 17.94
C CYS A 18 -10.75 8.88 16.79
N ARG A 19 -10.44 10.14 17.13
CA ARG A 19 -10.18 11.19 16.14
C ARG A 19 -8.73 11.14 15.64
N HIS A 20 -8.51 10.48 14.52
CA HIS A 20 -7.25 10.54 13.76
C HIS A 20 -7.32 11.60 12.66
N ASP A 21 -7.20 12.87 13.04
CA ASP A 21 -7.29 14.03 12.13
C ASP A 21 -6.30 15.12 12.61
N PRO A 22 -4.98 14.91 12.45
CA PRO A 22 -3.96 15.82 12.97
C PRO A 22 -3.96 17.20 12.27
N SER A 23 -4.40 17.27 11.02
CA SER A 23 -4.49 18.53 10.26
C SER A 23 -5.85 19.24 10.43
N HIS A 24 -6.79 18.66 11.17
CA HIS A 24 -8.12 19.24 11.41
C HIS A 24 -8.91 19.62 10.14
N ILE A 25 -8.75 18.87 9.04
CA ILE A 25 -9.31 19.20 7.71
C ILE A 25 -10.52 18.33 7.33
N VAL A 26 -10.84 17.30 8.11
CA VAL A 26 -11.98 16.40 7.84
C VAL A 26 -13.29 17.17 7.98
N THR A 27 -14.11 17.19 6.92
CA THR A 27 -15.41 17.88 6.94
C THR A 27 -16.56 16.94 7.29
N HIS A 28 -16.45 15.67 6.94
CA HIS A 28 -17.45 14.66 7.27
C HIS A 28 -16.76 13.41 7.82
N ARG A 29 -17.22 12.92 8.97
CA ARG A 29 -16.78 11.67 9.55
C ARG A 29 -17.92 10.67 9.52
N ILE A 30 -17.66 9.48 9.02
CA ILE A 30 -18.65 8.40 8.93
C ILE A 30 -18.11 7.22 9.72
N GLU A 31 -18.83 6.84 10.76
CA GLU A 31 -18.53 5.65 11.57
C GLU A 31 -19.15 4.42 10.92
N SER A 32 -18.32 3.62 10.24
CA SER A 32 -18.74 2.40 9.55
C SER A 32 -17.52 1.58 9.16
N THR A 33 -17.70 0.27 8.96
CA THR A 33 -16.67 -0.52 8.29
C THR A 33 -16.54 -0.10 6.82
N VAL A 34 -15.35 -0.26 6.26
CA VAL A 34 -15.11 0.03 4.83
C VAL A 34 -16.04 -0.78 3.93
N VAL A 35 -16.35 -2.02 4.32
CA VAL A 35 -17.22 -2.94 3.56
C VAL A 35 -18.67 -2.45 3.54
N GLU A 36 -19.22 -2.08 4.68
CA GLU A 36 -20.58 -1.54 4.78
C GLU A 36 -20.70 -0.22 4.03
N PHE A 37 -19.75 0.70 4.23
CA PHE A 37 -19.72 1.97 3.54
C PHE A 37 -19.67 1.80 2.02
N ALA A 38 -18.76 0.96 1.51
CA ALA A 38 -18.66 0.67 0.09
C ALA A 38 -19.94 0.03 -0.46
N SER A 39 -20.54 -0.89 0.29
CA SER A 39 -21.80 -1.55 -0.09
C SER A 39 -22.97 -0.56 -0.20
N CYS A 40 -23.07 0.38 0.74
CA CYS A 40 -24.07 1.44 0.71
C CYS A 40 -23.82 2.41 -0.46
N LEU A 41 -22.57 2.78 -0.71
CA LEU A 41 -22.20 3.68 -1.80
C LEU A 41 -22.52 3.09 -3.17
N LEU A 42 -22.23 1.80 -3.38
CA LEU A 42 -22.55 1.07 -4.60
C LEU A 42 -24.06 0.94 -4.86
N LYS A 43 -24.88 0.90 -3.80
CA LYS A 43 -26.35 0.90 -3.92
C LYS A 43 -26.90 2.29 -4.20
N ALA A 44 -26.31 3.33 -3.60
CA ALA A 44 -26.78 4.71 -3.68
C ALA A 44 -26.35 5.43 -4.97
N THR A 45 -25.29 4.95 -5.62
CA THR A 45 -24.70 5.62 -6.78
C THR A 45 -24.37 4.64 -7.90
N SER A 46 -24.65 5.03 -9.15
CA SER A 46 -24.07 4.35 -10.31
C SER A 46 -22.62 4.82 -10.47
N PRO A 47 -21.62 3.92 -10.52
CA PRO A 47 -20.23 4.32 -10.68
C PRO A 47 -20.03 5.01 -12.02
N ASN A 48 -19.99 6.34 -12.02
CA ASN A 48 -19.57 7.12 -13.18
C ASN A 48 -18.05 7.12 -13.21
N LYS A 49 -17.47 6.17 -13.95
CA LYS A 49 -16.02 6.16 -14.19
C LYS A 49 -15.68 7.37 -15.05
N ASN A 50 -15.17 8.43 -14.43
CA ASN A 50 -14.52 9.50 -15.17
C ASN A 50 -13.21 8.97 -15.76
N SER A 51 -13.32 8.31 -16.92
CA SER A 51 -12.24 7.59 -17.57
C SER A 51 -11.05 8.49 -17.90
N LYS A 52 -11.31 9.77 -18.23
CA LYS A 52 -10.26 10.74 -18.53
C LYS A 52 -9.38 11.02 -17.31
N TRP A 53 -9.98 11.24 -16.15
CA TRP A 53 -9.23 11.51 -14.92
C TRP A 53 -8.45 10.27 -14.45
N SER A 54 -9.08 9.09 -14.46
CA SER A 54 -8.38 7.85 -14.10
C SER A 54 -7.22 7.55 -15.05
N SER A 55 -7.41 7.71 -16.36
CA SER A 55 -6.35 7.50 -17.35
C SER A 55 -5.22 8.52 -17.19
N PHE A 56 -5.53 9.78 -16.90
CA PHE A 56 -4.52 10.79 -16.62
C PHE A 56 -3.64 10.43 -15.41
N LEU A 57 -4.25 10.01 -14.29
CA LEU A 57 -3.51 9.57 -13.11
C LEU A 57 -2.68 8.31 -13.38
N GLN A 58 -3.21 7.34 -14.14
CA GLN A 58 -2.47 6.16 -14.55
C GLN A 58 -1.25 6.51 -15.39
N ILE A 59 -1.39 7.42 -16.37
CA ILE A 59 -0.28 7.90 -17.20
C ILE A 59 0.79 8.56 -16.34
N LEU A 60 0.42 9.46 -15.42
CA LEU A 60 1.38 10.09 -14.51
C LEU A 60 2.11 9.06 -13.64
N ASN A 61 1.37 8.09 -13.09
CA ASN A 61 1.95 7.01 -12.30
C ASN A 61 2.94 6.17 -13.13
N MET A 62 2.61 5.86 -14.38
CA MET A 62 3.51 5.14 -15.29
C MET A 62 4.78 5.93 -15.61
N MET A 63 4.69 7.23 -15.86
CA MET A 63 5.85 8.07 -16.13
C MET A 63 6.81 8.11 -14.93
N VAL A 64 6.27 8.30 -13.72
CA VAL A 64 7.07 8.28 -12.48
C VAL A 64 7.69 6.90 -12.26
N ALA A 65 6.93 5.83 -12.44
CA ALA A 65 7.44 4.46 -12.30
C ALA A 65 8.58 4.18 -13.29
N TRP A 66 8.47 4.65 -14.53
CA TRP A 66 9.52 4.51 -15.54
C TRP A 66 10.78 5.29 -15.13
N GLU A 67 10.65 6.56 -14.74
CA GLU A 67 11.80 7.36 -14.32
C GLU A 67 12.53 6.75 -13.12
N ILE A 68 11.78 6.28 -12.10
CA ILE A 68 12.37 5.58 -10.95
C ILE A 68 13.14 4.33 -11.43
N SER A 69 12.55 3.55 -12.33
CA SER A 69 13.18 2.33 -12.86
C SER A 69 14.47 2.65 -13.62
N PHE A 70 14.44 3.71 -14.43
CA PHE A 70 15.60 4.18 -15.18
C PHE A 70 16.73 4.59 -14.23
N GLN A 71 16.44 5.48 -13.25
CA GLN A 71 17.44 5.94 -12.29
C GLN A 71 18.03 4.82 -11.45
N ILE A 72 17.21 3.83 -11.06
CA ILE A 72 17.69 2.65 -10.34
C ILE A 72 18.64 1.80 -11.21
N SER A 73 18.33 1.63 -12.50
CA SER A 73 19.16 0.82 -13.41
C SER A 73 20.50 1.47 -13.78
N THR A 74 20.61 2.79 -13.70
CA THR A 74 21.81 3.54 -14.12
C THR A 74 22.88 3.64 -13.02
N HIS A 75 22.55 3.31 -11.77
CA HIS A 75 23.47 3.38 -10.63
C HIS A 75 24.11 2.02 -10.34
N TYR A 76 25.44 1.96 -10.37
CA TYR A 76 26.23 0.73 -10.21
C TYR A 76 26.52 0.33 -8.74
N SER A 77 26.04 1.10 -7.77
CA SER A 77 26.23 0.87 -6.33
C SER A 77 24.89 0.66 -5.64
N LEU A 78 24.83 -0.27 -4.68
CA LEU A 78 23.63 -0.51 -3.87
C LEU A 78 23.24 0.76 -3.08
N THR A 79 22.05 1.29 -3.33
CA THR A 79 21.46 2.43 -2.60
C THR A 79 20.21 2.02 -1.80
N GLU A 80 19.78 2.85 -0.85
CA GLU A 80 18.55 2.59 -0.06
C GLU A 80 17.29 2.44 -0.95
N PRO A 81 17.06 3.30 -1.97
CA PRO A 81 15.96 3.10 -2.93
C PRO A 81 16.04 1.78 -3.71
N GLN A 82 17.24 1.39 -4.11
CA GLN A 82 17.45 0.12 -4.82
C GLN A 82 17.17 -1.08 -3.91
N ALA A 83 17.63 -1.04 -2.66
CA ALA A 83 17.35 -2.10 -1.69
C ALA A 83 15.84 -2.24 -1.45
N ALA A 84 15.13 -1.13 -1.20
CA ALA A 84 13.68 -1.13 -1.01
C ALA A 84 12.95 -1.73 -2.22
N ARG A 85 13.35 -1.33 -3.43
CA ARG A 85 12.76 -1.85 -4.67
C ARG A 85 13.05 -3.33 -4.89
N THR A 86 14.31 -3.74 -4.85
CA THR A 86 14.70 -5.14 -5.08
C THR A 86 14.07 -6.09 -4.06
N ILE A 87 13.99 -5.69 -2.78
CA ILE A 87 13.31 -6.50 -1.75
C ILE A 87 11.83 -6.67 -2.12
N SER A 88 11.14 -5.59 -2.49
CA SER A 88 9.72 -5.67 -2.88
C SER A 88 9.47 -6.46 -4.17
N GLU A 89 10.45 -6.54 -5.09
CA GLU A 89 10.36 -7.32 -6.32
C GLU A 89 10.59 -8.83 -6.09
N VAL A 90 11.50 -9.20 -5.17
CA VAL A 90 11.86 -10.60 -4.91
C VAL A 90 10.88 -11.28 -3.94
N LEU A 91 10.23 -10.54 -3.06
CA LEU A 91 9.30 -11.10 -2.09
C LEU A 91 8.02 -11.60 -2.76
N SER A 92 7.73 -12.88 -2.56
CA SER A 92 6.48 -13.50 -3.01
C SER A 92 5.41 -13.45 -1.92
N SER A 93 4.16 -13.67 -2.31
CA SER A 93 3.01 -13.83 -1.40
C SER A 93 3.12 -14.93 -0.34
N LYS A 94 4.10 -15.84 -0.47
CA LYS A 94 4.43 -16.85 0.55
C LYS A 94 5.25 -16.28 1.70
N SER A 95 5.78 -15.07 1.55
CA SER A 95 6.53 -14.34 2.57
C SER A 95 5.68 -13.24 3.20
N ALA A 96 6.23 -12.61 4.24
CA ALA A 96 5.72 -11.36 4.77
C ALA A 96 6.89 -10.39 4.99
N LEU A 97 6.60 -9.09 4.96
CA LEU A 97 7.60 -8.03 5.11
C LEU A 97 7.31 -7.25 6.39
N PHE A 98 8.31 -7.12 7.25
CA PHE A 98 8.24 -6.20 8.38
C PHE A 98 9.14 -5.00 8.08
N VAL A 99 8.60 -3.80 8.14
CA VAL A 99 9.30 -2.58 7.72
C VAL A 99 9.66 -1.74 8.94
N GLY A 100 10.95 -1.46 9.08
CA GLY A 100 11.45 -0.55 10.10
C GLY A 100 10.89 0.87 9.94
N ASN A 101 10.83 1.61 11.05
CA ASN A 101 10.51 3.04 11.02
C ASN A 101 11.69 3.85 10.43
N SER A 102 11.52 5.18 10.31
CA SER A 102 12.50 6.11 9.71
C SER A 102 12.59 6.01 8.18
N MET A 103 13.79 5.88 7.60
CA MET A 103 14.01 5.89 6.15
C MET A 103 13.46 4.64 5.47
N ALA A 104 13.60 3.46 6.09
CA ALA A 104 13.13 2.20 5.49
C ALA A 104 11.65 2.22 5.06
N ILE A 105 10.74 2.75 5.89
CA ILE A 105 9.32 2.88 5.53
C ILE A 105 9.09 3.92 4.42
N ARG A 106 9.89 5.00 4.38
CA ARG A 106 9.77 6.06 3.36
C ARG A 106 10.29 5.58 2.02
N ASP A 107 11.41 4.87 2.02
CA ASP A 107 12.02 4.34 0.81
C ASP A 107 11.15 3.23 0.21
N LEU A 108 10.55 2.38 1.05
CA LEU A 108 9.60 1.39 0.58
C LEU A 108 8.30 2.01 0.04
N ASP A 109 7.76 3.05 0.69
CA ASP A 109 6.56 3.76 0.21
C ASP A 109 6.82 4.48 -1.14
N MET A 110 8.01 5.05 -1.30
CA MET A 110 8.38 5.83 -2.50
C MET A 110 8.86 4.95 -3.67
N TYR A 111 9.66 3.93 -3.40
CA TYR A 111 10.39 3.15 -4.40
C TYR A 111 9.99 1.67 -4.46
N GLY A 112 9.13 1.23 -3.54
CA GLY A 112 8.59 -0.11 -3.54
C GLY A 112 7.87 -0.43 -4.84
N HIS A 113 8.05 -1.65 -5.31
CA HIS A 113 7.39 -2.16 -6.48
C HIS A 113 5.95 -2.54 -6.14
N ASN A 114 5.00 -1.96 -6.87
CA ASN A 114 3.60 -2.34 -6.74
C ASN A 114 3.42 -3.77 -7.26
N TRP A 115 2.88 -4.66 -6.43
CA TRP A 115 2.48 -6.00 -6.87
C TRP A 115 1.18 -5.90 -7.67
N SER A 116 1.30 -5.36 -8.88
CA SER A 116 0.26 -5.44 -9.89
C SER A 116 0.64 -6.55 -10.85
N GLU A 117 -0.26 -7.54 -10.94
CA GLU A 117 -0.29 -8.61 -11.93
C GLU A 117 0.52 -9.89 -11.58
N CYS A 118 -0.15 -10.84 -10.93
CA CYS A 118 0.06 -12.23 -11.35
C CYS A 118 -0.46 -12.34 -12.79
N ILE A 119 0.41 -12.09 -13.78
CA ILE A 119 0.27 -12.70 -15.10
C ILE A 119 0.64 -14.18 -14.90
N HIS A 120 -0.17 -14.93 -14.17
CA HIS A 120 -0.21 -16.35 -14.39
C HIS A 120 -1.07 -16.55 -15.62
N SER A 121 -0.42 -17.13 -16.63
CA SER A 121 -0.96 -17.54 -17.90
C SER A 121 -2.43 -17.96 -17.82
N PHE A 122 -3.16 -17.60 -18.86
CA PHE A 122 -4.47 -18.10 -19.23
C PHE A 122 -4.45 -19.61 -19.49
N SER A 123 -4.04 -20.43 -18.50
CA SER A 123 -3.97 -21.89 -18.60
C SER A 123 -3.80 -22.58 -17.22
N ALA A 124 -4.37 -22.03 -16.14
CA ALA A 124 -4.54 -22.78 -14.89
C ALA A 124 -6.04 -22.96 -14.64
N SER A 125 -6.42 -24.23 -14.56
CA SER A 125 -7.77 -24.79 -14.53
C SER A 125 -8.76 -24.08 -13.61
N MET A 126 -10.01 -24.02 -14.08
CA MET A 126 -11.22 -23.54 -13.39
C MET A 126 -11.65 -24.39 -12.16
N LEU A 127 -10.74 -24.70 -11.22
CA LEU A 127 -11.08 -25.58 -10.09
C LEU A 127 -10.66 -25.14 -8.70
N ASP A 128 -9.93 -24.04 -8.53
CA ASP A 128 -9.72 -23.47 -7.19
C ASP A 128 -10.23 -22.03 -7.14
N SER A 129 -11.14 -21.79 -6.19
CA SER A 129 -11.74 -20.50 -5.85
C SER A 129 -10.75 -19.56 -5.15
N GLU A 130 -9.50 -19.48 -5.62
CA GLU A 130 -8.52 -18.53 -5.10
C GLU A 130 -8.41 -17.33 -6.06
N LEU A 131 -8.72 -16.15 -5.53
CA LEU A 131 -8.54 -14.88 -6.22
C LEU A 131 -7.09 -14.80 -6.75
N PRO A 132 -6.86 -14.40 -8.02
CA PRO A 132 -5.52 -14.37 -8.64
C PRO A 132 -4.59 -13.29 -8.05
N PHE A 133 -4.98 -12.67 -6.93
CA PHE A 133 -4.24 -11.63 -6.25
C PHE A 133 -3.47 -12.22 -5.08
N HIS A 134 -2.19 -12.45 -5.31
CA HIS A 134 -1.28 -12.92 -4.28
C HIS A 134 -0.70 -11.71 -3.52
N TRP A 135 -1.33 -11.35 -2.39
CA TRP A 135 -0.94 -10.20 -1.58
C TRP A 135 0.27 -10.52 -0.69
N LEU A 136 1.28 -9.64 -0.70
CA LEU A 136 2.36 -9.64 0.29
C LEU A 136 1.85 -8.97 1.57
N ARG A 137 1.96 -9.66 2.72
CA ARG A 137 1.60 -9.05 4.00
C ARG A 137 2.73 -8.14 4.46
N VAL A 138 2.43 -6.85 4.63
CA VAL A 138 3.40 -5.84 5.10
C VAL A 138 2.95 -5.33 6.48
N ALA A 139 3.88 -5.27 7.43
CA ALA A 139 3.64 -4.74 8.78
C ALA A 139 4.72 -3.74 9.19
N GLY A 140 4.39 -2.83 10.11
CA GLY A 140 5.34 -1.87 10.67
C GLY A 140 4.75 -1.12 11.87
N ASN A 141 5.61 -0.66 12.77
CA ASN A 141 5.19 -0.03 14.03
C ASN A 141 4.81 1.45 13.82
N ARG A 142 3.68 1.74 13.18
CA ARG A 142 3.26 3.10 12.81
C ARG A 142 2.46 3.86 13.88
N GLY A 143 2.06 3.21 14.98
CA GLY A 143 1.28 3.84 16.06
C GLY A 143 2.05 4.92 16.83
N ALA A 144 3.20 4.56 17.41
CA ALA A 144 4.10 5.51 18.11
C ALA A 144 5.38 5.83 17.30
N SER A 145 5.57 5.18 16.13
CA SER A 145 6.71 5.40 15.21
C SER A 145 8.12 5.28 15.82
N GLY A 146 8.27 4.66 16.99
CA GLY A 146 9.56 4.45 17.66
C GLY A 146 10.45 3.43 16.94
N ILE A 147 11.76 3.52 17.13
CA ILE A 147 12.75 2.58 16.57
C ILE A 147 13.03 1.39 17.50
N ASP A 148 12.53 1.43 18.73
CA ASP A 148 12.71 0.38 19.72
C ASP A 148 11.83 -0.83 19.42
N GLY A 149 12.35 -2.02 19.71
CA GLY A 149 11.59 -3.28 19.64
C GLY A 149 11.27 -3.79 18.24
N LEU A 150 11.77 -3.17 17.17
CA LEU A 150 11.51 -3.57 15.78
C LEU A 150 11.84 -5.06 15.54
N LEU A 151 12.97 -5.54 16.04
CA LEU A 151 13.37 -6.95 15.89
C LEU A 151 12.43 -7.90 16.64
N SER A 152 12.10 -7.57 17.90
CA SER A 152 11.18 -8.38 18.70
C SER A 152 9.78 -8.45 18.07
N THR A 153 9.30 -7.33 17.52
CA THR A 153 8.02 -7.30 16.78
C THR A 153 8.11 -8.10 15.48
N ALA A 154 9.20 -7.98 14.71
CA ALA A 154 9.39 -8.74 13.47
C ALA A 154 9.38 -10.25 13.72
N VAL A 155 10.06 -10.71 14.79
CA VAL A 155 10.06 -12.13 15.19
C VAL A 155 8.66 -12.59 15.59
N GLY A 156 7.95 -11.82 16.42
CA GLY A 156 6.57 -12.15 16.79
C GLY A 156 5.63 -12.19 15.58
N PHE A 157 5.80 -11.27 14.65
CA PHE A 157 5.06 -11.24 13.39
C PHE A 157 5.36 -12.46 12.50
N ALA A 158 6.61 -12.90 12.44
CA ALA A 158 7.01 -14.10 11.71
C ALA A 158 6.34 -15.37 12.26
N VAL A 159 6.40 -15.53 13.59
CA VAL A 159 5.75 -16.65 14.28
C VAL A 159 4.23 -16.61 14.04
N GLY A 160 3.59 -15.44 14.18
CA GLY A 160 2.15 -15.30 14.00
C GLY A 160 1.69 -15.49 12.54
N CYS A 161 2.52 -15.16 11.56
CA CYS A 161 2.18 -15.36 10.15
C CYS A 161 2.45 -16.78 9.65
N ASN A 162 3.22 -17.59 10.38
CA ASN A 162 3.74 -18.89 9.92
C ASN A 162 4.38 -18.80 8.52
N LYS A 163 5.06 -17.69 8.25
CA LYS A 163 5.71 -17.36 6.98
C LYS A 163 7.12 -16.84 7.24
N GLN A 164 7.99 -16.97 6.25
CA GLN A 164 9.28 -16.30 6.28
C GLN A 164 9.07 -14.78 6.27
N VAL A 165 9.67 -14.09 7.25
CA VAL A 165 9.66 -12.63 7.33
C VAL A 165 11.03 -12.08 6.97
N SER A 166 11.03 -11.15 6.02
CA SER A 166 12.17 -10.27 5.78
C SER A 166 11.94 -8.97 6.56
N SER A 167 12.95 -8.52 7.31
CA SER A 167 12.95 -7.27 8.09
C SER A 167 14.05 -6.32 7.63
#